data_AF-M4MDD7-F1
#
_entry.id   AF-M4MDD7-F1
#
_cell.length_a   1.000
_cell.length_b   1.000
_cell.length_c   1.000
_cell.angle_alpha   90.00
_cell.angle_beta   90.00
_cell.angle_gamma   90.00
#
_symmetry.space_group_name_H-M   'P 1'
#
loop_
_entity.id
_entity.type
_entity.pdbx_description
1 polymer ?
#
loop_
_entity_poly.entity_id
_entity_poly.type
_entity_poly.pdbx_seq_one_letter_code
_entity_poly.pdbx_strand_id
1 'polypeptide(L)'
;IDLSYQLTERLLLGTTAILQSSQYRFGDEANLTKPVGGYAVFNVYASYKLTPRVTVFAMVDNVTNRSYQTYGGFGPVSDVPWNFVPGGVTDPRTANPGRPIAGYGGVRMTF
;
A
#
# COMPACT_ATOMS: atom_id res chain seq x y z
N ILE A 1 10.30 7.07 2.48
CA ILE A 1 11.74 7.15 2.15
C ILE A 1 11.90 6.77 0.70
N ASP A 2 12.63 7.53 -0.10
CA ASP A 2 12.88 7.22 -1.51
C ASP A 2 14.39 7.23 -1.78
N LEU A 3 14.86 6.25 -2.55
CA LEU A 3 16.26 6.12 -2.95
C LEU A 3 16.30 5.76 -4.43
N SER A 4 17.02 6.56 -5.22
CA SER A 4 17.20 6.34 -6.65
C SER A 4 18.68 6.36 -7.04
N TYR A 5 19.05 5.51 -7.98
CA TYR A 5 20.41 5.43 -8.52
C TYR A 5 20.39 5.36 -10.05
N GLN A 6 21.26 6.16 -10.67
CA GLN A 6 21.45 6.20 -12.11
C GLN A 6 22.45 5.11 -12.51
N LEU A 7 21.98 3.90 -12.83
CA LEU A 7 22.85 2.77 -13.19
C LEU A 7 23.64 3.02 -14.48
N THR A 8 23.03 3.72 -15.44
CA THR A 8 23.67 4.16 -16.69
C THR A 8 23.09 5.51 -17.09
N GLU A 9 23.68 6.21 -18.06
CA GLU A 9 23.14 7.49 -18.57
C GLU A 9 21.67 7.44 -19.03
N ARG A 10 21.17 6.23 -19.32
CA ARG A 10 19.80 6.00 -19.82
C ARG A 10 18.89 5.28 -18.83
N LEU A 11 19.44 4.58 -17.84
CA LEU A 11 18.68 3.77 -16.87
C LEU A 11 18.76 4.36 -15.46
N LEU A 12 17.59 4.70 -14.92
CA LEU A 12 17.40 5.03 -13.51
C LEU A 12 16.63 3.89 -12.85
N LEU A 13 17.13 3.41 -11.72
CA LEU A 13 16.43 2.47 -10.84
C LEU A 13 16.22 3.14 -9.50
N GLY A 14 15.03 2.99 -8.92
CA GLY A 14 14.72 3.50 -7.61
C GLY A 14 13.86 2.56 -6.80
N THR A 15 13.85 2.82 -5.50
CA THR A 15 13.08 2.08 -4.51
C THR A 15 12.50 3.05 -3.49
N THR A 16 11.27 2.79 -3.08
CA THR A 16 10.57 3.58 -2.07
C THR A 16 10.20 2.66 -0.92
N ALA A 17 10.47 3.09 0.31
CA ALA A 17 10.03 2.42 1.52
C ALA A 17 9.02 3.29 2.27
N ILE A 18 7.88 2.71 2.62
CA ILE A 18 6.84 3.32 3.45
C ILE A 18 6.84 2.58 4.78
N LEU A 19 7.11 3.31 5.86
CA LEU A 19 7.12 2.80 7.23
C LEU A 19 6.03 3.54 8.00
N GLN A 20 5.12 2.78 8.62
CA GLN A 20 4.09 3.34 9.48
C GLN A 20 4.05 2.55 10.78
N SER A 21 4.15 3.27 11.89
CA SER A 21 3.99 2.70 13.23
C SER A 21 2.55 2.22 13.45
N SER A 22 2.34 1.40 14.48
CA SER A 22 0.99 1.05 14.88
C SER A 22 0.18 2.28 15.27
N GLN A 23 -1.11 2.27 14.98
CA GLN A 23 -2.05 3.34 15.33
C GLN A 23 -3.26 2.75 16.05
N TYR A 24 -3.81 3.52 17.00
CA TYR A 24 -5.07 3.15 17.64
C TYR A 24 -6.22 3.22 16.64
N ARG A 25 -7.26 2.41 16.90
CA ARG A 25 -8.45 2.40 16.07
C ARG A 25 -9.27 3.65 16.36
N PHE A 26 -9.89 4.21 15.32
CA PHE A 26 -10.80 5.32 15.51
C PHE A 26 -12.04 4.87 16.29
N GLY A 27 -12.43 5.64 17.32
CA GLY A 27 -13.47 5.28 18.28
C GLY A 27 -13.01 4.39 19.44
N ASP A 28 -11.68 4.23 19.63
CA ASP A 28 -11.09 3.59 20.81
C ASP A 28 -10.38 4.63 21.69
N GLU A 29 -11.12 5.61 22.22
CA GLU A 29 -10.56 6.70 23.04
C GLU A 29 -9.89 6.19 24.32
N ALA A 30 -10.30 5.01 24.79
CA ALA A 30 -9.75 4.34 25.96
C ALA A 30 -8.56 3.42 25.65
N ASN A 31 -8.21 3.23 24.37
CA ASN A 31 -7.13 2.35 23.90
C ASN A 31 -7.23 0.90 24.43
N LEU A 32 -8.45 0.38 24.56
CA LEU A 32 -8.71 -0.94 25.15
C LEU A 32 -8.55 -2.07 24.14
N THR A 33 -8.54 -1.76 22.85
CA THR A 33 -8.43 -2.76 21.79
C THR A 33 -7.02 -2.84 21.23
N LYS A 34 -6.68 -4.00 20.64
CA LYS A 34 -5.42 -4.14 19.91
C LYS A 34 -5.35 -3.05 18.83
N PRO A 35 -4.23 -2.31 18.68
CA PRO A 35 -4.09 -1.30 17.64
C PRO A 35 -4.00 -1.92 16.24
N VAL A 36 -4.14 -1.09 15.20
CA VAL A 36 -3.81 -1.47 13.83
C VAL A 36 -2.30 -1.62 13.76
N GLY A 37 -1.84 -2.79 13.30
CA GLY A 37 -0.43 -3.13 13.27
C GLY A 37 0.36 -2.19 12.35
N GLY A 38 1.53 -1.76 12.81
CA GLY A 38 2.47 -1.05 11.95
C GLY A 38 2.92 -1.91 10.77
N TYR A 39 3.37 -1.26 9.71
CA TYR A 39 3.79 -1.94 8.49
C TYR A 39 4.99 -1.26 7.82
N ALA A 40 5.71 -2.07 7.05
CA ALA A 40 6.77 -1.66 6.16
C ALA A 40 6.44 -2.20 4.76
N VAL A 41 6.34 -1.31 3.78
CA VAL A 41 6.05 -1.66 2.38
C VAL A 41 7.17 -1.10 1.51
N PHE A 42 7.65 -1.93 0.59
CA PHE A 42 8.72 -1.60 -0.34
C PHE A 42 8.18 -1.62 -1.76
N ASN A 43 8.51 -0.58 -2.52
CA ASN A 43 8.15 -0.43 -3.92
C ASN A 43 9.43 -0.25 -4.72
N VAL A 44 9.45 -0.71 -5.96
CA VAL A 44 10.60 -0.57 -6.87
C VAL A 44 10.12 0.03 -8.16
N TYR A 45 10.88 0.95 -8.74
CA TYR A 45 10.59 1.53 -10.03
C TYR A 45 11.84 1.66 -10.87
N ALA A 46 11.67 1.56 -12.19
CA ALA A 46 12.73 1.72 -13.16
C ALA A 46 12.24 2.62 -14.30
N SER A 47 13.15 3.44 -14.83
CA SER A 47 12.90 4.21 -16.05
C SER A 47 14.10 4.13 -17.00
N TYR A 48 13.80 3.90 -18.27
CA TYR A 48 14.78 3.72 -19.33
C TYR A 48 14.51 4.67 -20.49
N LYS A 49 15.49 5.51 -20.81
CA LYS A 49 15.45 6.41 -21.96
C LYS A 49 15.79 5.64 -23.24
N LEU A 50 14.77 5.28 -24.03
CA LEU A 50 14.96 4.67 -25.36
C LEU A 50 15.58 5.69 -26.33
N THR A 51 15.07 6.91 -26.30
CA THR A 51 15.57 8.05 -27.08
C THR A 51 15.51 9.31 -26.20
N PRO A 52 16.11 10.45 -26.62
CA PRO A 52 15.98 11.70 -25.88
C PRO A 52 14.53 12.17 -25.67
N ARG A 53 13.58 11.66 -26.47
CA ARG A 53 12.17 12.02 -26.43
C ARG A 53 11.24 10.92 -25.92
N VAL A 54 11.74 9.70 -25.71
CA VAL A 54 10.94 8.53 -25.34
C VAL A 54 11.56 7.81 -24.15
N THR A 55 10.81 7.74 -23.06
CA THR A 55 11.19 7.03 -21.84
C THR A 55 10.16 5.93 -21.53
N VAL A 56 10.61 4.71 -21.31
CA VAL A 56 9.77 3.63 -20.78
C VAL A 56 9.95 3.58 -19.28
N PHE A 57 8.89 3.30 -18.54
CA PHE A 57 8.96 3.10 -17.09
C PHE A 57 8.18 1.87 -16.68
N ALA A 58 8.63 1.26 -15.59
CA ALA A 58 7.96 0.18 -14.90
C ALA A 58 8.05 0.41 -13.40
N MET A 59 7.04 0.02 -12.64
CA MET A 59 7.05 0.05 -11.19
C MET A 59 6.30 -1.15 -10.64
N VAL A 60 6.76 -1.64 -9.50
CA VAL A 60 6.12 -2.72 -8.75
C VAL A 60 5.96 -2.24 -7.32
N ASP A 61 4.71 -2.15 -6.88
CA ASP A 61 4.36 -1.80 -5.51
C ASP A 61 4.24 -3.04 -4.65
N ASN A 62 4.58 -2.89 -3.37
CA ASN A 62 4.52 -3.94 -2.37
C ASN A 62 5.24 -5.22 -2.85
N VAL A 63 6.52 -5.08 -3.21
CA VAL A 63 7.33 -6.15 -3.82
C VAL A 63 7.46 -7.40 -2.93
N THR A 64 7.31 -7.23 -1.61
CA THR A 64 7.32 -8.33 -0.63
C THR A 64 5.96 -8.97 -0.42
N ASN A 65 4.93 -8.50 -1.14
CA ASN A 65 3.54 -8.91 -1.01
C ASN A 65 3.04 -8.95 0.44
N ARG A 66 3.42 -7.93 1.23
CA ARG A 66 3.03 -7.82 2.63
C ARG A 66 1.52 -7.54 2.68
N SER A 67 0.78 -8.34 3.44
CA SER A 67 -0.58 -7.98 3.85
C SER A 67 -0.52 -7.00 5.02
N TYR A 68 -1.15 -5.84 4.89
CA TYR A 68 -1.16 -4.78 5.90
C TYR A 68 -2.50 -4.04 5.90
N GLN A 69 -2.70 -3.20 6.91
CA GLN A 69 -3.92 -2.40 7.10
C GLN A 69 -3.54 -0.93 7.24
N THR A 70 -4.14 -0.06 6.42
CA THR A 70 -3.80 1.38 6.40
C THR A 70 -4.56 2.16 7.47
N TYR A 71 -5.72 1.66 7.87
CA TYR A 71 -6.61 2.29 8.83
C TYR A 71 -7.53 1.25 9.47
N GLY A 72 -8.09 1.55 10.64
CA GLY A 72 -9.08 0.72 11.29
C GLY A 72 -9.92 1.49 12.29
N GLY A 73 -11.13 1.00 12.52
CA GLY A 73 -12.11 1.59 13.43
C GLY A 73 -13.09 0.55 13.91
N PHE A 74 -14.33 0.97 14.13
CA PHE A 74 -15.43 0.08 14.51
C PHE A 74 -16.61 0.22 13.55
N GLY A 75 -17.30 -0.89 13.32
CA GLY A 75 -18.52 -0.96 12.54
C GLY A 75 -19.65 -1.64 13.31
N PRO A 76 -20.91 -1.44 12.89
CA PRO A 76 -22.06 -2.07 13.53
C PRO A 76 -22.06 -3.59 13.30
N VAL A 77 -22.22 -4.34 14.39
CA VAL A 77 -22.30 -5.81 14.40
C VAL A 77 -23.73 -6.33 14.33
N SER A 78 -24.69 -5.56 14.84
CA SER A 78 -26.10 -5.96 15.00
C SER A 78 -27.09 -5.16 14.14
N ASP A 79 -26.72 -3.96 13.69
CA ASP A 79 -27.69 -3.00 13.13
C ASP A 79 -27.78 -3.05 11.60
N VAL A 80 -26.85 -3.77 10.94
CA VAL A 80 -26.81 -3.89 9.47
C VAL A 80 -26.79 -5.38 9.10
N PRO A 81 -27.74 -5.87 8.27
CA PRO A 81 -27.73 -7.25 7.79
C PRO A 81 -26.48 -7.50 6.93
N TRP A 82 -25.57 -8.34 7.42
CA TRP A 82 -24.40 -8.79 6.67
C TRP A 82 -24.75 -10.00 5.81
N ASN A 83 -25.44 -9.77 4.69
CA ASN A 83 -25.98 -10.84 3.82
C ASN A 83 -24.93 -11.85 3.30
N PHE A 84 -23.65 -11.51 3.35
CA PHE A 84 -22.54 -12.35 2.87
C PHE A 84 -21.73 -13.01 3.99
N VAL A 85 -22.14 -12.87 5.26
CA VAL A 85 -21.45 -13.46 6.42
C VAL A 85 -22.40 -14.42 7.14
N PRO A 86 -22.31 -15.74 6.87
CA PRO A 86 -23.10 -16.74 7.59
C PRO A 86 -22.81 -16.67 9.09
N GLY A 87 -23.84 -16.42 9.90
CA GLY A 87 -23.71 -16.27 11.36
C GLY A 87 -23.49 -14.84 11.87
N GLY A 88 -23.47 -13.83 10.98
CA GLY A 88 -23.30 -12.42 11.35
C GLY A 88 -21.86 -12.06 11.72
N VAL A 89 -21.65 -10.80 12.11
CA VAL A 89 -20.33 -10.28 12.51
C VAL A 89 -20.30 -10.14 14.03
N THR A 90 -19.40 -10.84 14.70
CA THR A 90 -19.23 -10.76 16.17
C THR A 90 -18.10 -9.82 16.60
N ASP A 91 -17.19 -9.51 15.68
CA ASP A 91 -16.07 -8.61 15.90
C ASP A 91 -16.36 -7.25 15.26
N PRO A 92 -16.57 -6.17 16.04
CA PRO A 92 -16.88 -4.86 15.50
C PRO A 92 -15.67 -4.19 14.83
N ARG A 93 -14.46 -4.76 14.95
CA ARG A 93 -13.24 -4.13 14.44
C ARG A 93 -13.20 -4.17 12.92
N THR A 94 -13.14 -2.99 12.31
CA THR A 94 -12.94 -2.83 10.87
C THR A 94 -11.50 -2.46 10.56
N ALA A 95 -11.03 -2.80 9.36
CA ALA A 95 -9.73 -2.41 8.87
C ALA A 95 -9.72 -2.29 7.35
N ASN A 96 -9.01 -1.28 6.84
CA ASN A 96 -8.82 -1.05 5.42
C ASN A 96 -7.58 -1.81 4.95
N PRO A 97 -7.72 -2.85 4.11
CA PRO A 97 -6.58 -3.58 3.61
C PRO A 97 -5.74 -2.69 2.68
N GLY A 98 -4.42 -2.79 2.86
CA GLY A 98 -3.46 -2.21 1.92
C GLY A 98 -3.48 -2.95 0.58
N ARG A 99 -2.93 -2.30 -0.45
CA ARG A 99 -2.86 -2.89 -1.79
C ARG A 99 -1.89 -4.09 -1.78
N PRO A 100 -2.27 -5.25 -2.35
CA PRO A 100 -1.34 -6.37 -2.55
C PRO A 100 -0.24 -5.99 -3.56
N ILE A 101 0.67 -6.92 -3.87
CA ILE A 101 1.66 -6.71 -4.92
C ILE A 101 0.97 -6.31 -6.25
N ALA A 102 1.46 -5.23 -6.87
CA ALA A 102 0.89 -4.71 -8.11
C ALA A 102 2.00 -4.18 -9.03
N GLY A 103 1.91 -4.48 -10.32
CA GLY A 103 2.85 -4.00 -11.34
C GLY A 103 2.19 -2.99 -12.28
N TYR A 104 2.90 -1.92 -12.59
CA TYR A 104 2.49 -0.90 -13.55
C TYR A 104 3.64 -0.61 -14.51
N GLY A 105 3.31 -0.21 -15.74
CA GLY A 105 4.31 0.20 -16.72
C GLY A 105 3.69 1.08 -17.79
N GLY A 106 4.54 1.85 -18.47
CA GLY A 106 4.08 2.76 -19.49
C GLY A 106 5.21 3.44 -20.24
N VAL A 107 4.83 4.31 -21.18
CA VAL A 107 5.73 5.10 -22.02
C VAL A 107 5.43 6.57 -21.80
N ARG A 108 6.48 7.36 -21.64
CA ARG A 108 6.44 8.83 -21.57
C ARG A 108 7.14 9.39 -22.80
N MET A 109 6.46 10.29 -23.49
CA MET A 109 7.01 11.02 -24.64
C MET A 109 7.08 12.52 -24.34
N THR A 110 8.15 13.17 -24.79
CA THR A 110 8.36 14.62 -24.64
C THR A 110 8.71 15.21 -26.01
N PHE A 111 8.08 16.34 -26.36
CA PHE A 111 8.22 17.01 -27.67
C PHE A 111 9.19 18.20 -27.61
#